data_AF-A0A6N7G901-F1
#
_entry.id   AF-A0A6N7G901-F1
#
_cell.length_a   1.000
_cell.length_b   1.000
_cell.length_c   1.000
_cell.angle_alpha   90.00
_cell.angle_beta   90.00
_cell.angle_gamma   90.00
#
_symmetry.space_group_name_H-M   'P 1'
#
loop_
_entity.id
_entity.type
_entity.pdbx_description
1 polymer ?
#
loop_
_entity_poly.entity_id
_entity_poly.type
_entity_poly.pdbx_seq_one_letter_code
_entity_poly.pdbx_strand_id
1 'polypeptide(L)' 'MHYLLAAIGAVTLAVMLWRAYASSERVGVPAKRPQVAPDDDPDFLRKLSEQQRKKKKDDDEE' A
#
# COMPACT_ATOMS: atom_id res chain seq x y z
N MET A 1 26.30 -38.08 17.54
CA MET A 1 25.32 -37.01 17.86
C MET A 1 25.39 -35.80 16.93
N HIS A 2 26.25 -35.75 15.90
CA HIS A 2 26.26 -34.65 14.93
C HIS A 2 25.19 -34.78 13.84
N TYR A 3 24.73 -36.00 13.56
CA TYR A 3 23.68 -36.26 12.58
C TYR A 3 22.35 -35.56 12.90
N LEU A 4 22.01 -35.43 14.19
CA LEU A 4 20.81 -34.71 14.61
C LEU A 4 20.93 -33.21 14.29
N LEU A 5 22.09 -32.60 14.61
CA LEU A 5 22.36 -31.20 14.29
C LEU A 5 22.40 -30.96 12.79
N ALA A 6 23.01 -31.87 12.03
CA ALA A 6 23.04 -31.80 10.57
C ALA A 6 21.64 -31.93 9.95
N ALA A 7 20.79 -32.81 10.48
CA ALA A 7 19.41 -32.95 10.03
C ALA A 7 18.60 -31.67 10.29
N ILE A 8 18.74 -31.06 11.48
CA ILE A 8 18.09 -29.80 11.79
C ILE A 8 18.55 -28.69 10.82
N GLY A 9 19.86 -28.58 10.60
CA GLY A 9 20.44 -27.60 9.66
C GLY A 9 19.98 -27.81 8.21
N ALA A 10 19.86 -29.07 7.77
CA ALA A 10 19.38 -29.39 6.43
C ALA A 10 17.90 -29.00 6.27
N VAL A 11 17.06 -29.27 7.28
CA VAL A 11 15.64 -28.91 7.27
C VAL A 11 15.45 -27.40 7.26
N THR A 12 16.21 -26.65 8.06
CA THR A 12 16.10 -25.18 8.08
C THR A 12 16.49 -24.56 6.75
N LEU A 13 17.57 -25.03 6.13
CA LEU A 13 17.97 -24.59 4.78
C LEU A 13 16.88 -24.94 3.75
N ALA A 14 16.37 -26.18 3.75
CA ALA A 14 15.32 -26.60 2.82
C ALA A 14 14.05 -25.73 2.93
N VAL A 15 13.60 -25.43 4.16
CA VAL A 15 12.44 -24.55 4.41
C VAL A 15 12.72 -23.12 3.93
N MET A 16 13.91 -22.60 4.19
CA MET A 16 14.29 -21.24 3.79
C MET A 16 14.38 -21.10 2.26
N LEU A 17 14.98 -22.08 1.59
CA LEU A 17 15.01 -22.19 0.13
C LEU A 17 13.59 -22.33 -0.44
N TRP A 18 12.75 -23.18 0.13
CA TRP A 18 11.35 -23.31 -0.30
C TRP A 18 10.58 -22.01 -0.15
N ARG A 19 10.74 -21.30 0.98
CA ARG A 19 10.06 -20.02 1.24
C ARG A 19 10.58 -18.91 0.33
N ALA A 20 11.86 -18.90 -0.02
CA ALA A 20 12.44 -17.91 -0.91
C ALA A 20 12.01 -18.15 -2.37
N TYR A 21 12.13 -19.37 -2.87
CA TYR A 21 11.97 -19.66 -4.29
C TYR A 21 10.54 -20.09 -4.67
N ALA A 22 9.87 -20.92 -3.86
CA ALA A 22 8.50 -21.35 -4.17
C ALA A 22 7.45 -20.36 -3.67
N SER A 23 7.77 -19.54 -2.68
CA SER A 23 6.88 -18.46 -2.23
C SER A 23 7.10 -17.14 -2.97
N SER A 24 8.15 -17.02 -3.80
CA SER A 24 8.38 -15.87 -4.69
C SER A 24 7.25 -15.62 -5.67
N GLU A 25 6.46 -16.63 -6.01
CA GLU A 25 5.29 -16.45 -6.90
C GLU A 25 4.12 -15.77 -6.19
N ARG A 26 4.17 -15.63 -4.85
CA ARG A 26 3.07 -15.08 -4.04
C ARG A 26 3.51 -14.20 -2.87
N VAL A 27 4.67 -13.53 -2.92
CA VAL A 27 4.86 -12.30 -2.13
C VAL A 27 4.20 -11.14 -2.90
N GLY A 28 2.91 -11.33 -3.19
CA GLY A 28 1.98 -10.25 -3.36
C GLY A 28 1.78 -9.64 -1.98
N VAL A 29 2.68 -8.75 -1.59
CA VAL A 29 2.16 -7.51 -1.00
C VAL A 29 1.17 -7.04 -2.06
N PRO A 30 -0.13 -6.89 -1.78
CA PRO A 30 -0.91 -6.03 -2.65
C PRO A 30 -0.19 -4.70 -2.51
N ALA A 31 0.67 -4.37 -3.49
CA ALA A 31 1.09 -3.01 -3.71
C ALA A 31 -0.24 -2.28 -3.64
N LYS A 32 -0.47 -1.54 -2.56
CA LYS A 32 -1.65 -0.69 -2.43
C LYS A 32 -1.69 -0.03 -3.79
N ARG A 33 -2.68 -0.39 -4.62
CA ARG A 33 -2.84 0.23 -5.93
C ARG A 33 -2.62 1.70 -5.63
N PRO A 34 -1.64 2.37 -6.26
CA PRO A 34 -1.48 3.78 -6.02
C PRO A 34 -2.90 4.31 -6.20
N GLN A 35 -3.48 4.84 -5.12
CA GLN A 35 -4.74 5.52 -5.23
C GLN A 35 -4.38 6.62 -6.19
N VAL A 36 -4.77 6.45 -7.45
CA VAL A 36 -4.64 7.46 -8.47
C VAL A 36 -5.33 8.64 -7.83
N ALA A 37 -4.53 9.61 -7.40
CA ALA A 37 -5.08 10.87 -6.96
C ALA A 37 -5.96 11.32 -8.13
N PRO A 38 -7.24 11.65 -7.90
CA PRO A 38 -8.06 12.22 -8.96
C PRO A 38 -7.22 13.30 -9.64
N ASP A 39 -7.04 13.19 -10.95
CA ASP A 39 -6.25 14.15 -11.74
C ASP A 39 -6.72 15.55 -11.35
N ASP A 40 -5.79 16.51 -11.33
CA ASP A 40 -6.00 17.90 -10.95
C ASP A 40 -6.98 18.61 -11.89
N ASP A 41 -8.23 18.15 -11.92
CA ASP A 41 -9.27 18.55 -12.84
C ASP A 41 -9.63 20.00 -12.50
N PRO A 42 -9.48 20.94 -13.44
CA PRO A 42 -9.73 22.36 -13.18
C PRO A 42 -11.17 22.61 -12.71
N ASP A 43 -12.09 21.73 -13.09
CA ASP A 43 -13.49 21.78 -12.66
C ASP A 43 -13.68 21.48 -11.16
N PHE A 44 -12.84 20.64 -10.54
CA PHE A 44 -12.90 20.39 -9.09
C PHE A 44 -12.48 21.63 -8.29
N LEU A 45 -11.38 22.26 -8.69
CA LEU A 45 -10.88 23.48 -8.04
C LEU A 45 -11.85 24.65 -8.18
N ARG A 46 -12.51 24.79 -9.35
CA ARG A 46 -13.56 25.78 -9.56
C ARG A 46 -14.71 25.57 -8.58
N LYS A 47 -15.23 24.34 -8.49
CA LYS A 47 -16.30 23.99 -7.54
C LYS A 47 -15.89 24.23 -6.07
N LEU A 48 -14.65 23.95 -5.70
CA LEU A 48 -14.14 24.18 -4.35
C LEU A 48 -14.05 25.68 -4.02
N SER A 49 -13.55 26.49 -4.96
CA SER A 49 -13.46 27.95 -4.80
C SER A 49 -14.84 28.62 -4.70
N GLU A 50 -15.81 28.14 -5.47
CA GLU A 50 -17.20 28.62 -5.42
C GLU A 50 -17.85 28.31 -4.06
N GLN A 51 -17.63 27.11 -3.53
CA GLN A 51 -18.14 26.74 -2.20
C GLN A 51 -17.51 27.56 -1.08
N GLN A 52 -16.18 27.78 -1.10
CA GLN A 52 -15.51 28.63 -0.11
C GLN A 52 -16.02 30.06 -0.13
N ARG A 53 -16.25 30.62 -1.34
CA ARG A 53 -16.76 31.98 -1.49
C ARG A 53 -18.20 32.12 -0.99
N LYS A 54 -19.03 31.09 -1.21
CA LYS A 54 -20.41 31.07 -0.70
C LYS A 54 -20.44 31.01 0.83
N LYS A 55 -19.64 30.12 1.44
CA LYS A 55 -19.54 30.01 2.90
C LYS A 55 -19.09 31.32 3.55
N LYS A 56 -18.06 31.97 2.98
CA LYS A 56 -17.60 33.28 3.47
C LYS A 56 -18.71 34.34 3.42
N LYS A 57 -19.51 34.35 2.36
CA LYS A 57 -20.61 35.30 2.22
C LYS A 57 -21.71 35.04 3.27
N ASP A 58 -22.01 33.78 3.53
CA ASP A 58 -22.96 33.39 4.57
C ASP A 58 -22.43 33.77 5.98
N ASP A 59 -21.12 33.65 6.23
CA ASP A 59 -20.45 34.06 7.47
C ASP A 59 -20.34 35.61 7.63
N ASP A 60 -20.32 36.37 6.52
CA ASP A 60 -20.28 37.85 6.51
C ASP A 60 -21.69 38.49 6.63
N GLU A 61 -22.76 37.71 6.41
CA GLU A 61 -24.17 38.13 6.49
C GLU A 61 -24.85 37.82 7.85
N GLU A 62 -24.15 37.15 8.77
CA GLU A 62 -24.55 36.86 10.16
C GLU A 62 -24.00 37.90 11.16
#